data_AF-A0A850R984-F1
#
_entry.id   AF-A0A850R984-F1
#
_cell.length_a   1.000
_cell.length_b   1.000
_cell.length_c   1.000
_cell.angle_alpha   90.00
_cell.angle_beta   90.00
_cell.angle_gamma   90.00
#
_symmetry.space_group_name_H-M   'P 1'
#
loop_
_entity.id
_entity.type
_entity.pdbx_description
1 polymer ?
#
loop_
_entity_poly.entity_id
_entity_poly.type
_entity_poly.pdbx_seq_one_letter_code
_entity_poly.pdbx_strand_id
1 'polypeptide(L)'
;MKHLWFAVASSMALTACAPSDLDVYGPAEPSKPPVVIPPPPPTTNTNAQEQAFKKLLAYLNEQVKKQWGDDEFLQAGKHRYVKYLDGYRTRAHIDFDTGKIYVS
;
A
#
# COMPACT_ATOMS: atom_id res chain seq x y z
N MET A 1 24.37 -51.67 12.98
CA MET A 1 24.84 -51.71 14.39
C MET A 1 24.66 -50.31 14.97
N LYS A 2 23.75 -50.14 15.93
CA LYS A 2 24.06 -49.74 17.33
C LYS A 2 24.24 -48.21 17.47
N HIS A 3 23.44 -47.42 18.18
CA HIS A 3 22.30 -47.66 19.07
C HIS A 3 21.39 -46.42 19.07
N LEU A 4 20.09 -46.72 19.13
CA LEU A 4 18.95 -45.88 19.48
C LEU A 4 18.90 -45.70 21.03
N TRP A 5 18.08 -44.75 21.51
CA TRP A 5 17.54 -44.56 22.89
C TRP A 5 18.40 -43.72 23.87
N PHE A 6 17.92 -42.77 24.71
CA PHE A 6 16.62 -42.29 25.25
C PHE A 6 16.80 -40.78 25.62
N ALA A 7 15.91 -39.86 25.21
CA ALA A 7 14.74 -39.33 25.93
C ALA A 7 15.01 -38.44 27.18
N VAL A 8 14.46 -37.21 27.16
CA VAL A 8 13.67 -36.51 28.21
C VAL A 8 13.12 -35.24 27.52
N ALA A 9 11.88 -35.20 27.04
CA ALA A 9 10.67 -34.82 27.79
C ALA A 9 10.76 -33.43 28.45
N SER A 10 10.41 -32.38 27.70
CA SER A 10 9.89 -31.13 28.26
C SER A 10 9.13 -30.41 27.14
N SER A 11 7.81 -30.49 27.07
CA SER A 11 6.81 -29.79 27.89
C SER A 11 6.13 -28.75 27.03
N MET A 12 4.80 -28.83 27.05
CA MET A 12 3.84 -27.78 26.70
C MET A 12 3.65 -27.51 25.20
N ALA A 13 2.65 -28.21 24.68
CA ALA A 13 1.80 -27.72 23.62
C ALA A 13 1.40 -26.26 23.88
N LEU A 14 1.96 -25.35 23.09
CA LEU A 14 1.27 -24.10 22.79
C LEU A 14 0.24 -24.42 21.73
N THR A 15 -0.90 -24.96 22.18
CA THR A 15 -2.14 -24.83 21.43
C THR A 15 -2.39 -23.34 21.32
N ALA A 16 -1.95 -22.74 20.21
CA ALA A 16 -2.35 -21.42 19.83
C ALA A 16 -3.85 -21.50 19.53
N CYS A 17 -4.67 -21.27 20.56
CA CYS A 17 -6.02 -20.78 20.35
C CYS A 17 -5.86 -19.40 19.71
N ALA A 18 -5.75 -19.35 18.39
CA ALA A 18 -6.16 -18.16 17.67
C ALA A 18 -7.65 -17.99 18.01
N PRO A 19 -8.10 -16.84 18.55
CA PRO A 19 -9.49 -16.51 18.44
C PRO A 19 -9.76 -16.39 16.95
N SER A 20 -10.44 -17.38 16.38
CA SER A 20 -11.18 -17.17 15.16
C SER A 20 -12.28 -16.17 15.51
N ASP A 21 -11.99 -14.88 15.38
CA ASP A 21 -12.99 -13.85 15.17
C ASP A 21 -13.67 -14.19 13.84
N LEU A 22 -14.55 -15.19 13.90
CA LEU A 22 -15.68 -15.29 13.01
C LEU A 22 -16.54 -14.09 13.37
N ASP A 23 -16.24 -12.96 12.74
CA ASP A 23 -17.20 -11.90 12.53
C ASP A 23 -18.38 -12.53 11.79
N VAL A 24 -19.32 -13.06 12.57
CA VAL A 24 -20.68 -13.30 12.13
C VAL A 24 -21.14 -11.93 11.64
N TYR A 25 -21.23 -11.76 10.32
CA TYR A 25 -21.83 -10.59 9.70
C TYR A 25 -23.26 -10.43 10.26
N GLY A 26 -23.38 -9.69 11.36
CA GLY A 26 -24.64 -9.13 11.80
C GLY A 26 -25.16 -8.19 10.71
N PRO A 27 -26.47 -7.89 10.68
CA PRO A 27 -27.00 -6.93 9.74
C PRO A 27 -26.18 -5.64 9.86
N ALA A 28 -25.64 -5.16 8.73
CA ALA A 28 -24.78 -3.99 8.70
C ALA A 28 -25.50 -2.83 9.39
N GLU A 29 -25.02 -2.40 10.55
CA GLU A 29 -25.37 -1.09 11.06
C GLU A 29 -24.99 -0.06 9.99
N PRO A 30 -25.82 0.97 9.73
CA PRO A 30 -25.49 1.99 8.76
C PRO A 30 -24.19 2.66 9.17
N SER A 31 -23.08 2.22 8.57
CA SER A 31 -21.75 2.64 8.92
C SER A 31 -21.63 4.12 8.59
N LYS A 32 -21.54 4.95 9.63
CA LYS A 32 -21.10 6.34 9.47
C LYS A 32 -19.81 6.30 8.64
N PRO A 33 -19.69 7.10 7.57
CA PRO A 33 -18.51 7.08 6.72
C PRO A 33 -17.26 7.23 7.61
N PRO A 34 -16.20 6.43 7.36
CA PRO A 34 -14.97 6.60 8.10
C PRO A 34 -14.53 8.05 8.00
N VAL A 35 -14.31 8.68 9.16
CA VAL A 35 -13.74 10.04 9.21
C VAL A 35 -12.36 9.93 8.60
N VAL A 36 -12.21 10.40 7.37
CA VAL A 36 -10.90 10.58 6.74
C VAL A 36 -10.22 11.69 7.54
N ILE A 37 -9.42 11.32 8.54
CA ILE A 37 -8.51 12.27 9.18
C ILE A 37 -7.35 12.42 8.18
N PRO A 38 -7.24 13.53 7.43
CA PRO A 38 -6.08 13.75 6.60
C PRO A 38 -4.85 13.73 7.50
N PRO A 39 -3.71 13.16 7.05
CA PRO A 39 -2.47 13.29 7.80
C PRO A 39 -2.24 14.78 8.11
N PRO A 40 -1.82 15.13 9.34
CA PRO A 40 -1.57 16.51 9.68
C PRO A 40 -0.58 17.10 8.67
N PRO A 41 -0.82 18.32 8.16
CA PRO A 41 0.08 18.95 7.21
C PRO A 41 1.49 19.01 7.83
N PRO A 42 2.56 18.70 7.06
CA PRO A 42 3.92 18.80 7.58
C PRO A 42 4.16 20.23 8.07
N THR A 43 4.49 20.37 9.36
CA THR A 43 4.50 21.65 10.08
C THR A 43 5.77 22.48 9.86
N THR A 44 6.60 22.15 8.86
CA THR A 44 7.80 22.94 8.54
C THR A 44 8.27 22.67 7.11
N ASN A 45 7.65 23.32 6.12
CA ASN A 45 8.18 23.33 4.75
C ASN A 45 9.45 24.18 4.70
N THR A 46 10.60 23.58 5.02
CA THR A 46 11.90 24.21 4.76
C THR A 46 12.24 24.07 3.27
N ASN A 47 12.93 25.07 2.70
CA ASN A 47 13.37 25.03 1.29
C ASN A 47 14.09 23.71 0.93
N ALA A 48 14.84 23.13 1.89
CA ALA A 48 15.53 21.86 1.71
C ALA A 48 14.58 20.65 1.54
N GLN A 49 13.47 20.60 2.30
CA GLN A 49 12.48 19.53 2.17
C GLN A 49 11.74 19.61 0.82
N GLU A 50 11.38 20.82 0.39
CA GLU A 50 10.76 21.02 -0.93
C GLU A 50 11.71 20.57 -2.06
N GLN A 51 12.99 20.92 -1.98
CA GLN A 51 14.01 20.48 -2.94
C GLN A 51 14.19 18.95 -2.93
N ALA A 52 14.22 18.32 -1.76
CA ALA A 52 14.30 16.87 -1.65
C ALA A 52 13.07 16.18 -2.27
N PHE A 53 11.88 16.71 -2.01
CA PHE A 53 10.64 16.21 -2.60
C PHE A 53 10.62 16.35 -4.13
N LYS A 54 11.06 17.50 -4.67
CA LYS A 54 11.20 17.70 -6.12
C LYS A 54 12.17 16.69 -6.76
N LYS A 55 13.29 16.37 -6.09
CA LYS A 55 14.23 15.34 -6.55
C LYS A 55 13.59 13.96 -6.58
N LEU A 56 12.80 13.60 -5.56
CA LEU A 56 12.08 12.34 -5.52
C LEU A 56 11.06 12.22 -6.66
N LEU A 57 10.30 13.29 -6.92
CA LEU A 57 9.36 13.33 -8.05
C LEU A 57 10.07 13.21 -9.41
N ALA A 58 11.19 13.91 -9.58
CA ALA A 58 11.98 13.82 -10.81
C ALA A 58 12.49 12.39 -11.05
N TYR A 59 13.01 11.73 -10.00
CA TYR A 59 13.44 10.34 -10.06
C TYR A 59 12.28 9.40 -10.41
N LEU A 60 11.13 9.55 -9.75
CA LEU A 60 9.93 8.78 -10.06
C LEU A 60 9.54 8.92 -11.54
N ASN A 61 9.48 10.16 -12.04
CA ASN A 61 9.13 10.43 -13.43
C ASN A 61 10.11 9.77 -14.40
N GLU A 62 11.41 9.82 -14.11
CA GLU A 62 12.43 9.15 -14.93
C GLU A 62 12.21 7.63 -14.98
N GLN A 63 11.98 6.98 -13.84
CA GLN A 63 11.76 5.52 -13.79
C GLN A 63 10.49 5.11 -14.54
N VAL A 64 9.40 5.84 -14.36
CA VAL A 64 8.13 5.55 -15.05
C VAL A 64 8.28 5.74 -16.56
N LYS A 65 8.91 6.82 -17.00
CA LYS A 65 9.14 7.09 -18.43
C LYS A 65 10.04 6.05 -19.09
N LYS A 66 11.00 5.45 -18.37
CA LYS A 66 11.77 4.30 -18.88
C LYS A 66 10.89 3.08 -19.17
N GLN A 67 9.82 2.88 -18.40
CA GLN A 67 8.93 1.73 -18.54
C GLN A 67 7.80 1.96 -19.56
N TRP A 68 7.24 3.17 -19.61
CA TRP A 68 6.04 3.48 -20.42
C TRP A 68 6.32 4.39 -21.62
N GLY A 69 7.44 5.10 -21.65
CA GLY A 69 7.68 6.19 -22.59
C GLY A 69 7.00 7.50 -22.17
N ASP A 70 7.27 8.57 -22.91
CA ASP A 70 6.71 9.90 -22.63
C ASP A 70 5.22 9.99 -22.95
N ASP A 71 4.76 9.34 -24.03
CA ASP A 71 3.36 9.41 -24.49
C ASP A 71 2.38 8.74 -23.52
N GLU A 72 2.83 7.66 -22.88
CA GLU A 72 2.06 6.92 -21.90
C GLU A 72 2.40 7.33 -20.47
N PHE A 73 3.21 8.36 -20.24
CA PHE A 73 3.50 8.78 -18.86
C PHE A 73 2.26 9.41 -18.20
N LEU A 74 1.84 8.86 -17.05
CA LEU A 74 0.75 9.43 -16.25
C LEU A 74 1.25 9.93 -14.90
N GLN A 75 0.94 11.18 -14.59
CA GLN A 75 1.23 11.82 -13.30
C GLN A 75 -0.07 11.99 -12.49
N ALA A 76 0.02 11.74 -11.17
CA ALA A 76 -1.07 12.05 -10.26
C ALA A 76 -1.28 13.57 -10.15
N GLY A 77 -2.53 13.97 -9.98
CA GLY A 77 -2.94 15.37 -9.87
C GLY A 77 -4.24 15.51 -9.11
N LYS A 78 -4.77 16.74 -9.04
CA LYS A 78 -5.96 17.06 -8.25
C LYS A 78 -7.16 16.17 -8.62
N HIS A 79 -7.39 15.93 -9.91
CA HIS A 79 -8.52 15.13 -10.43
C HIS A 79 -8.06 13.81 -11.07
N ARG A 80 -6.84 13.35 -10.76
CA ARG A 80 -6.33 12.08 -11.26
C ARG A 80 -5.52 11.36 -10.20
N TYR A 81 -6.01 10.24 -9.72
CA TYR A 81 -5.22 9.32 -8.91
C TYR A 81 -4.35 8.48 -9.83
N VAL A 82 -3.06 8.32 -9.54
CA VAL A 82 -2.18 7.38 -10.24
C VAL A 82 -1.29 6.69 -9.20
N LYS A 83 -1.24 5.36 -9.24
CA LYS A 83 -0.35 4.56 -8.42
C LYS A 83 0.36 3.53 -9.28
N TYR A 84 1.68 3.60 -9.28
CA TYR A 84 2.54 2.59 -9.89
C TYR A 84 2.87 1.49 -8.87
N LEU A 85 2.90 0.25 -9.37
CA LEU A 85 3.13 -1.00 -8.65
C LEU A 85 4.11 -1.87 -9.45
N ASP A 86 4.55 -2.98 -8.87
CA ASP A 86 5.31 -4.04 -9.56
C ASP A 86 6.54 -3.55 -10.35
N GLY A 87 7.31 -2.65 -9.73
CA GLY A 87 8.48 -2.05 -10.39
C GLY A 87 8.11 -1.17 -11.58
N TYR A 88 7.02 -0.42 -11.45
CA TYR A 88 6.45 0.48 -12.47
C TYR A 88 5.77 -0.22 -13.66
N ARG A 89 5.74 -1.55 -13.70
CA ARG A 89 5.14 -2.32 -14.79
C ARG A 89 3.62 -2.32 -14.80
N THR A 90 3.00 -1.99 -13.67
CA THR A 90 1.55 -1.90 -13.52
C THR A 90 1.18 -0.56 -12.90
N ARG A 91 0.09 0.04 -13.38
CA ARG A 91 -0.49 1.24 -12.80
C ARG A 91 -2.00 1.09 -12.64
N ALA A 92 -2.49 1.56 -11.50
CA ALA A 92 -3.90 1.84 -11.29
C ALA A 92 -4.11 3.35 -11.33
N HIS A 93 -5.09 3.82 -12.09
CA HIS A 93 -5.44 5.24 -12.10
C HIS A 93 -6.96 5.45 -12.12
N ILE A 94 -7.37 6.57 -11.54
CA ILE A 94 -8.76 7.02 -11.50
C ILE A 94 -8.81 8.40 -12.13
N ASP A 95 -9.68 8.55 -13.12
CA ASP A 95 -10.05 9.83 -13.68
C ASP A 95 -11.31 10.32 -12.96
N PHE A 96 -11.18 11.33 -12.11
CA PHE A 96 -12.29 11.82 -11.29
C PHE A 96 -13.25 12.71 -12.08
N ASP A 97 -12.81 13.27 -13.21
CA ASP A 97 -13.69 14.08 -14.08
C ASP A 97 -14.70 13.20 -14.81
N THR A 98 -14.29 11.99 -15.21
CA THR A 98 -15.14 11.02 -15.92
C THR A 98 -15.70 9.91 -15.03
N GLY A 99 -15.19 9.78 -13.79
CA GLY A 99 -15.60 8.73 -12.86
C GLY A 99 -15.13 7.33 -13.25
N LYS A 100 -14.04 7.22 -14.02
CA LYS A 100 -13.54 5.94 -14.56
C LYS A 100 -12.29 5.46 -13.85
N ILE A 101 -12.20 4.15 -13.68
CA ILE A 101 -11.07 3.45 -13.07
C ILE A 101 -10.41 2.59 -14.14
N TYR A 102 -9.08 2.64 -14.18
CA TYR A 102 -8.27 1.91 -15.15
C TYR A 102 -7.14 1.17 -14.44
N VAL A 103 -6.84 -0.02 -14.94
CA VAL A 103 -5.68 -0.81 -14.54
C VAL A 103 -4.99 -1.26 -15.82
N SER A 104 -3.68 -1.01 -15.92
CA SER A 104 -2.84 -1.33 -17.07
C SER A 104 -1.46 -1.77 -16.62
#